data_AF-B1N3I5-F1
#
_entry.id   AF-B1N3I5-F1
#
_cell.length_a   1.000
_cell.length_b   1.000
_cell.length_c   1.000
_cell.angle_alpha   90.00
_cell.angle_beta   90.00
_cell.angle_gamma   90.00
#
_symmetry.space_group_name_H-M   'P 1'
#
loop_
_entity.id
_entity.type
_entity.pdbx_description
1 polymer ?
#
loop_
_entity_poly.entity_id
_entity_poly.type
_entity_poly.pdbx_seq_one_letter_code
_entity_poly.pdbx_strand_id
1 'polypeptide(L)'
;MDLKDEIHLVGGRLKIGEDDPVEGLKRKLRKKMSMEYITHYEIGELLGTFYRIEYDKNLYPYIPVHVSQVKEIINIYMIHLVEKCDFKIFDTDKLSSIPLFALHNNFEKYNITLCSIPTLVSRYLMIYG
;
A
#
# COMPACT_ATOMS: atom_id res chain seq x y z
N MET A 1 -5.79 0.62 -24.29
CA MET A 1 -6.15 1.30 -23.03
C MET A 1 -4.83 1.68 -22.38
N ASP A 2 -4.45 2.95 -22.52
CA ASP A 2 -3.14 3.44 -22.09
C ASP A 2 -2.94 3.22 -20.59
N LEU A 3 -1.80 2.63 -20.22
CA LEU A 3 -1.34 2.34 -18.85
C LEU A 3 -1.10 3.61 -17.98
N LYS A 4 -1.59 4.78 -18.39
CA LYS A 4 -1.13 6.08 -17.91
C LYS A 4 -1.82 6.63 -16.65
N ASP A 5 -2.93 6.04 -16.21
CA ASP A 5 -3.73 6.60 -15.09
C ASP A 5 -4.05 5.60 -13.95
N GLU A 6 -3.25 4.55 -13.78
CA GLU A 6 -3.48 3.58 -12.70
C GLU A 6 -2.93 4.09 -11.36
N ILE A 7 -3.80 4.23 -10.37
CA ILE A 7 -3.44 4.70 -9.02
C ILE A 7 -2.94 3.52 -8.19
N HIS A 8 -1.80 3.70 -7.53
CA HIS A 8 -1.17 2.67 -6.71
C HIS A 8 -0.75 3.22 -5.35
N LEU A 9 -0.71 2.33 -4.35
CA LEU A 9 -0.05 2.61 -3.08
C LEU A 9 1.47 2.70 -3.26
N VAL A 10 2.10 3.50 -2.42
CA VAL A 10 3.56 3.60 -2.37
C VAL A 10 4.12 2.32 -1.77
N GLY A 11 5.08 1.71 -2.46
CA GLY A 11 5.71 0.48 -2.01
C GLY A 11 6.45 -0.24 -3.13
N GLY A 12 6.47 -1.57 -3.07
CA GLY A 12 6.96 -2.44 -4.13
C GLY A 12 7.57 -3.72 -3.59
N ARG A 13 8.26 -4.47 -4.47
CA ARG A 13 8.83 -5.77 -4.13
C ARG A 13 10.04 -5.69 -3.20
N LEU A 14 10.11 -6.65 -2.28
CA LEU A 14 11.33 -6.92 -1.52
C LEU A 14 12.43 -7.44 -2.45
N LYS A 15 13.69 -7.17 -2.09
CA LYS A 15 14.86 -7.73 -2.77
C LYS A 15 15.09 -9.17 -2.30
N ILE A 16 15.83 -9.95 -3.08
CA ILE A 16 16.31 -11.27 -2.64
C ILE A 16 17.20 -11.06 -1.40
N GLY A 17 16.92 -11.79 -0.32
CA GLY A 17 17.59 -11.68 0.97
C GLY A 17 17.12 -10.51 1.84
N GLU A 18 16.09 -9.78 1.42
CA GLU A 18 15.40 -8.78 2.26
C GLU A 18 14.16 -9.45 2.86
N ASP A 19 14.34 -10.05 4.04
CA ASP A 19 13.31 -10.88 4.67
C ASP A 19 12.31 -10.07 5.49
N ASP A 20 12.70 -8.88 5.97
CA ASP A 20 11.83 -7.98 6.74
C ASP A 20 11.05 -7.02 5.82
N PRO A 21 9.71 -7.16 5.74
CA PRO A 21 8.89 -6.25 4.95
C PRO A 21 8.95 -4.79 5.41
N VAL A 22 9.19 -4.53 6.69
CA VAL A 22 9.24 -3.18 7.26
C VAL A 22 10.48 -2.43 6.77
N GLU A 23 11.66 -3.07 6.83
CA GLU A 23 12.89 -2.49 6.30
C GLU A 23 12.81 -2.29 4.78
N GLY A 24 12.18 -3.24 4.07
CA GLY A 24 11.91 -3.09 2.65
C GLY A 24 11.00 -1.90 2.34
N LEU A 25 9.94 -1.68 3.13
CA LEU A 25 9.05 -0.54 2.98
C LEU A 25 9.78 0.79 3.26
N LYS A 26 10.58 0.86 4.33
CA LYS A 26 11.42 2.04 4.63
C LYS A 26 12.33 2.38 3.44
N ARG A 27 12.99 1.38 2.87
CA ARG A 27 13.83 1.55 1.67
C ARG A 27 13.02 2.05 0.46
N LYS A 28 11.78 1.58 0.27
CA LYS A 28 10.92 2.05 -0.83
C LYS A 28 10.48 3.49 -0.63
N LEU A 29 10.08 3.88 0.58
CA LEU A 29 9.68 5.26 0.91
C LEU A 29 10.84 6.23 0.70
N ARG A 30 12.04 5.90 1.20
CA ARG A 30 13.25 6.69 0.95
C ARG A 30 13.51 6.84 -0.55
N LYS A 31 13.43 5.74 -1.31
CA LYS A 31 13.70 5.78 -2.75
C LYS A 31 12.65 6.56 -3.56
N LYS A 32 11.36 6.43 -3.23
CA LYS A 32 10.25 6.99 -4.02
C LYS A 32 9.84 8.40 -3.61
N MET A 33 10.04 8.76 -2.35
CA MET A 33 9.54 10.02 -1.77
C MET A 33 10.62 10.82 -1.03
N SER A 34 11.86 10.32 -0.97
CA SER A 34 12.96 10.90 -0.18
C SER A 34 12.64 11.07 1.30
N MET A 35 11.78 10.21 1.85
CA MET A 35 11.39 10.25 3.26
C MET A 35 12.35 9.47 4.14
N GLU A 36 12.75 10.06 5.26
CA GLU A 36 13.56 9.44 6.30
C GLU A 36 12.70 8.96 7.49
N TYR A 37 12.93 7.72 7.92
CA TYR A 37 12.24 7.10 9.07
C TYR A 37 12.53 7.90 10.36
N ILE A 38 11.55 7.96 11.27
CA ILE A 38 11.52 8.77 12.51
C ILE A 38 11.42 10.28 12.23
N THR A 39 12.16 10.81 11.26
CA THR A 39 12.11 12.24 10.93
C THR A 39 10.80 12.63 10.23
N HIS A 40 10.33 11.79 9.30
CA HIS A 40 9.16 12.10 8.46
C HIS A 40 7.97 11.20 8.77
N TYR A 41 8.22 9.98 9.25
CA TYR A 41 7.18 8.99 9.48
C TYR A 41 7.62 7.86 10.42
N GLU A 42 6.62 7.15 10.92
CA GLU A 42 6.76 5.85 11.57
C GLU A 42 5.95 4.79 10.82
N ILE A 43 6.47 3.55 10.78
CA ILE A 43 5.72 2.41 10.26
C ILE A 43 4.79 1.93 11.37
N GLY A 44 3.48 2.00 11.11
CA GLY A 44 2.44 1.49 12.00
C GLY A 44 2.12 0.02 11.73
N GLU A 45 0.87 -0.38 11.97
CA GLU A 45 0.49 -1.79 11.90
C GLU A 45 0.29 -2.30 10.47
N LEU A 46 0.38 -3.62 10.32
CA LEU A 46 -0.11 -4.34 9.15
C LEU A 46 -1.64 -4.22 9.10
N LEU A 47 -2.16 -3.56 8.08
CA LEU A 47 -3.59 -3.39 7.85
C LEU A 47 -4.21 -4.65 7.25
N GLY A 48 -3.53 -5.29 6.29
CA GLY A 48 -4.01 -6.49 5.64
C GLY A 48 -2.99 -7.14 4.71
N THR A 49 -3.20 -8.42 4.44
CA THR A 49 -2.38 -9.23 3.53
C THR A 49 -3.25 -9.78 2.41
N PHE A 50 -2.77 -9.62 1.18
CA PHE A 50 -3.42 -10.09 -0.03
C PHE A 50 -2.52 -11.07 -0.77
N TYR A 51 -3.13 -12.08 -1.37
CA TYR A 51 -2.44 -13.18 -2.03
C TYR A 51 -2.79 -13.21 -3.50
N ARG A 52 -1.76 -13.29 -4.34
CA ARG A 52 -1.91 -13.63 -5.76
C ARG A 52 -1.57 -15.09 -5.97
N ILE A 53 -2.52 -15.83 -6.52
CA ILE A 53 -2.41 -17.28 -6.70
C ILE A 53 -2.11 -17.60 -8.16
N GLU A 54 -2.68 -16.81 -9.08
CA GLU A 54 -2.47 -16.95 -10.51
C GLU A 54 -1.67 -15.79 -11.12
N TYR A 55 -1.16 -15.96 -12.34
CA TYR A 55 -0.46 -14.87 -13.06
C TYR A 55 -1.47 -13.91 -13.70
N ASP A 56 -2.45 -13.46 -12.91
CA ASP A 56 -3.51 -12.54 -13.30
C ASP A 56 -3.53 -11.32 -12.35
N LYS A 57 -4.54 -10.44 -12.50
CA LYS A 57 -4.68 -9.25 -11.64
C LYS A 57 -5.44 -9.53 -10.33
N ASN A 58 -5.99 -10.74 -10.14
CA ASN A 58 -6.82 -11.06 -9.01
C ASN A 58 -6.01 -11.19 -7.72
N LEU A 59 -6.58 -10.70 -6.63
CA LEU A 59 -5.99 -10.74 -5.31
C LEU A 59 -7.05 -11.19 -4.31
N TYR A 60 -6.64 -12.05 -3.38
CA TYR A 60 -7.51 -12.64 -2.39
C TYR A 60 -7.06 -12.21 -0.99
N PRO A 61 -7.96 -11.80 -0.08
CA PRO A 61 -7.62 -11.45 1.30
C PRO A 61 -7.41 -12.69 2.19
N TYR A 62 -7.24 -13.87 1.57
CA TYR A 62 -6.97 -15.15 2.20
C TYR A 62 -6.30 -16.07 1.17
N ILE A 63 -5.79 -17.22 1.60
CA ILE A 63 -5.32 -18.29 0.71
C ILE A 63 -6.47 -19.28 0.51
N PRO A 64 -7.04 -19.44 -0.70
CA PRO A 64 -8.11 -20.38 -0.97
C PRO A 64 -7.73 -21.83 -0.69
N VAL A 65 -8.75 -22.63 -0.41
CA VAL A 65 -8.60 -24.08 -0.19
C VAL A 65 -8.00 -24.72 -1.45
N HIS A 66 -7.09 -25.68 -1.26
CA HIS A 66 -6.34 -26.39 -2.30
C HIS A 66 -5.19 -25.61 -2.98
N VAL A 67 -4.96 -24.35 -2.60
CA VAL A 67 -3.78 -23.62 -3.06
C VAL A 67 -2.56 -24.05 -2.25
N SER A 68 -1.65 -24.78 -2.88
CA SER A 68 -0.39 -25.22 -2.25
C SER A 68 0.73 -24.17 -2.36
N GLN A 69 0.66 -23.28 -3.37
CA GLN A 69 1.70 -22.30 -3.64
C GLN A 69 1.10 -20.94 -4.00
N VAL A 70 1.54 -19.91 -3.27
CA VAL A 70 1.23 -18.50 -3.56
C VAL A 70 2.33 -17.92 -4.48
N LYS A 71 1.94 -17.12 -5.47
CA LYS A 71 2.84 -16.47 -6.42
C LYS A 71 3.32 -15.09 -5.94
N GLU A 72 2.46 -14.34 -5.24
CA GLU A 72 2.80 -13.03 -4.65
C GLU A 72 2.04 -12.82 -3.34
N ILE A 73 2.72 -12.27 -2.32
CA ILE A 73 2.11 -11.82 -1.06
C ILE A 73 2.28 -10.30 -0.99
N ILE A 74 1.17 -9.59 -0.80
CA ILE A 74 1.13 -8.13 -0.72
C ILE A 74 0.67 -7.74 0.68
N ASN A 75 1.56 -7.09 1.43
CA ASN A 75 1.28 -6.56 2.75
C ASN A 75 1.02 -5.05 2.67
N ILE A 76 -0.07 -4.59 3.28
CA ILE A 76 -0.43 -3.18 3.37
C ILE A 76 -0.19 -2.72 4.81
N TYR A 77 0.63 -1.69 4.99
CA TYR A 77 0.94 -1.11 6.31
C TYR A 77 0.33 0.27 6.43
N MET A 78 -0.08 0.64 7.65
CA MET A 78 -0.36 2.03 8.00
C MET A 78 0.96 2.76 8.23
N ILE A 79 1.06 4.01 7.75
CA ILE A 79 2.21 4.89 7.98
C ILE A 79 1.71 6.09 8.75
N HIS A 80 2.33 6.35 9.90
CA HIS A 80 2.07 7.55 10.70
C HIS A 80 3.00 8.65 10.22
N LEU A 81 2.46 9.71 9.65
CA LEU A 81 3.24 10.89 9.27
C LEU A 81 3.43 11.79 10.48
N VAL A 82 4.58 12.45 10.57
CA VAL A 82 4.75 13.57 11.50
C VAL A 82 3.89 14.77 11.06
N GLU A 83 3.65 15.73 11.96
CA GLU A 83 2.77 16.89 11.71
C GLU A 83 3.13 17.66 10.42
N LYS A 84 4.43 17.83 10.15
CA LYS A 84 4.93 18.51 8.94
C LYS A 84 5.95 17.63 8.26
N CYS A 85 5.60 17.13 7.08
CA CYS A 85 6.43 16.23 6.30
C CYS A 85 6.50 16.69 4.84
N ASP A 86 7.71 16.93 4.34
CA ASP A 86 7.93 17.25 2.93
C ASP A 86 8.14 15.96 2.12
N PHE A 87 7.43 15.86 0.99
CA PHE A 87 7.57 14.76 0.04
C PHE A 87 8.32 15.23 -1.20
N LYS A 88 9.30 14.45 -1.67
CA LYS A 88 9.92 14.66 -2.98
C LYS A 88 9.57 13.50 -3.89
N ILE A 89 8.61 13.73 -4.78
CA ILE A 89 8.21 12.78 -5.82
C ILE A 89 8.99 13.02 -7.10
N PHE A 90 9.21 11.97 -7.90
CA PHE A 90 9.81 12.11 -9.22
C PHE A 90 8.84 12.81 -10.18
N ASP A 91 9.35 13.58 -11.14
CA ASP A 91 8.55 14.42 -12.06
C ASP A 91 7.49 13.64 -12.87
N THR A 92 7.64 12.33 -13.03
CA THR A 92 6.69 11.48 -13.75
C THR A 92 5.50 11.04 -12.91
N ASP A 93 5.65 11.05 -11.58
CA ASP A 93 4.64 10.56 -10.64
C ASP A 93 3.84 11.75 -10.07
N LYS A 94 2.56 11.52 -9.76
CA LYS A 94 1.70 12.48 -9.07
C LYS A 94 1.24 11.89 -7.75
N LEU A 95 1.37 12.66 -6.67
CA LEU A 95 0.78 12.32 -5.38
C LEU A 95 -0.67 12.81 -5.35
N SER A 96 -1.60 11.97 -4.90
CA SER A 96 -3.03 12.29 -4.84
C SER A 96 -3.61 11.92 -3.49
N SER A 97 -4.37 12.83 -2.88
CA SER A 97 -5.19 12.56 -1.71
C SER A 97 -6.56 12.06 -2.16
N ILE A 98 -6.95 10.86 -1.73
CA ILE A 98 -8.23 10.26 -2.09
C ILE A 98 -9.05 10.06 -0.81
N PRO A 99 -10.26 10.64 -0.71
CA PRO A 99 -11.10 10.44 0.47
C PRO A 99 -11.64 9.01 0.52
N LEU A 100 -11.85 8.48 1.73
CA LEU A 100 -12.27 7.08 1.93
C LEU A 100 -13.57 6.72 1.19
N PHE A 101 -14.54 7.64 1.11
CA PHE A 101 -15.80 7.41 0.40
C PHE A 101 -15.61 7.17 -1.10
N ALA A 102 -14.56 7.72 -1.71
CA ALA A 102 -14.29 7.53 -3.14
C ALA A 102 -13.71 6.14 -3.43
N LEU A 103 -13.05 5.53 -2.44
CA LEU A 103 -12.47 4.18 -2.53
C LEU A 103 -13.51 3.08 -2.23
N HIS A 104 -14.42 3.33 -1.29
CA HIS A 104 -15.36 2.33 -0.80
C HIS A 104 -16.24 1.77 -1.93
N ASN A 105 -16.18 0.44 -2.14
CA ASN A 105 -16.93 -0.30 -3.16
C ASN A 105 -16.75 0.20 -4.61
N ASN A 106 -15.65 0.88 -4.93
CA ASN A 106 -15.42 1.46 -6.26
C ASN A 106 -14.43 0.63 -7.12
N PHE A 107 -14.81 -0.63 -7.37
CA PHE A 107 -14.01 -1.60 -8.11
C PHE A 107 -13.91 -1.33 -9.62
N GLU A 108 -14.76 -0.45 -10.14
CA GLU A 108 -14.68 0.01 -11.54
C GLU A 108 -13.43 0.86 -11.77
N LYS A 109 -13.03 1.66 -10.76
CA LYS A 109 -11.91 2.59 -10.85
C LYS A 109 -10.66 2.12 -10.11
N TYR A 110 -10.82 1.41 -9.00
CA TYR A 110 -9.70 1.03 -8.13
C TYR A 110 -9.61 -0.49 -7.96
N ASN A 111 -8.40 -0.96 -7.70
CA ASN A 111 -8.17 -2.37 -7.38
C ASN A 111 -8.65 -2.71 -5.96
N ILE A 112 -8.71 -4.02 -5.66
CA ILE A 112 -9.19 -4.50 -4.36
C ILE A 112 -8.39 -3.98 -3.17
N THR A 113 -7.07 -3.77 -3.30
CA THR A 113 -6.25 -3.28 -2.19
C THR A 113 -6.66 -1.87 -1.79
N LEU A 114 -6.88 -0.97 -2.77
CA LEU A 114 -7.38 0.38 -2.53
C LEU A 114 -8.84 0.38 -2.03
N CYS A 115 -9.73 -0.38 -2.67
CA CYS A 115 -11.14 -0.48 -2.26
C CYS A 115 -11.32 -1.04 -0.85
N SER A 116 -10.36 -1.83 -0.36
CA SER A 116 -10.40 -2.41 0.99
C SER A 116 -9.98 -1.42 2.08
N ILE A 117 -9.26 -0.33 1.75
CA ILE A 117 -8.72 0.62 2.73
C ILE A 117 -9.80 1.13 3.71
N PRO A 118 -10.98 1.60 3.27
CA PRO A 118 -12.02 2.08 4.19
C PRO A 118 -12.41 1.04 5.24
N THR A 119 -12.53 -0.23 4.85
CA THR A 119 -12.84 -1.33 5.77
C THR A 119 -11.67 -1.61 6.70
N LEU A 120 -10.44 -1.67 6.17
CA LEU A 120 -9.24 -1.97 6.97
C LEU A 120 -8.98 -0.93 8.05
N VAL A 121 -9.24 0.36 7.76
CA VAL A 121 -9.00 1.46 8.70
C VAL A 121 -10.21 1.77 9.60
N SER A 122 -11.37 1.15 9.38
CA SER A 122 -12.61 1.43 10.12
C SER A 122 -12.51 1.17 11.63
N ARG A 123 -11.55 0.35 12.06
CA ARG A 123 -11.26 0.05 13.47
C ARG A 123 -10.49 1.15 14.21
N TYR A 124 -9.94 2.13 13.49
CA TYR A 124 -9.11 3.18 14.07
C TYR A 124 -9.93 4.45 14.31
N LEU A 125 -9.71 5.07 15.47
CA LEU A 125 -10.19 6.42 15.73
C LEU A 125 -9.19 7.42 15.14
N MET A 126 -9.58 8.12 14.07
CA MET A 126 -8.79 9.21 13.50
C MET A 126 -9.01 10.47 14.32
N ILE A 127 -7.96 10.97 14.97
CA ILE A 127 -7.98 12.21 15.72
C ILE A 127 -7.56 13.34 14.77
N TYR A 128 -8.48 14.28 14.53
CA TYR A 128 -8.20 15.49 13.78
C TYR A 128 -7.77 16.56 14.78
N GLY A 129 -6.48 16.91 14.76
CA GLY A 129 -5.89 17.98 15.56
C GLY A 129 -6.17 19.36 15.02
#